data_AF-A0AA42QBL4-F1
#
_entry.id   AF-A0AA42QBL4-F1
#
_cell.length_a   1.000
_cell.length_b   1.000
_cell.length_c   1.000
_cell.angle_alpha   90.00
_cell.angle_beta   90.00
_cell.angle_gamma   90.00
#
_symmetry.space_group_name_H-M   'P 1'
#
loop_
_entity.id
_entity.type
_entity.pdbx_description
1 polymer ?
#
loop_
_entity_poly.entity_id
_entity_poly.type
_entity_poly.pdbx_seq_one_letter_code
_entity_poly.pdbx_strand_id
1 'polypeptide(L)'
;MSQSVLEQLLEAIDTETGRNLLADLRDPERRSPQLYNAIGKYLERHKFAIAKLKPDEGLLGDLAQALAEVPDLTDDELTRH
;
A
#
# COMPACT_ATOMS: atom_id res chain seq x y z
N MET A 1 -19.37 3.04 -2.63
CA MET A 1 -18.01 3.01 -3.21
C MET A 1 -17.16 2.14 -2.31
N SER A 2 -16.75 0.96 -2.78
CA SER A 2 -15.81 0.10 -2.03
C SER A 2 -14.44 0.78 -2.04
N GLN A 3 -14.03 1.35 -0.92
CA GLN A 3 -12.73 1.99 -0.77
C GLN A 3 -11.65 0.92 -0.95
N SER A 4 -10.74 1.10 -1.90
CA SER A 4 -9.67 0.12 -2.16
C SER A 4 -8.81 -0.09 -0.92
N VAL A 5 -8.41 -1.33 -0.66
CA VAL A 5 -7.47 -1.74 0.42
C VAL A 5 -6.24 -0.83 0.45
N LEU A 6 -5.67 -0.53 -0.72
CA LEU A 6 -4.50 0.35 -0.83
C LEU A 6 -4.79 1.79 -0.40
N GLU A 7 -5.99 2.31 -0.68
CA GLU A 7 -6.38 3.65 -0.25
C GLU A 7 -6.46 3.73 1.27
N GLN A 8 -7.07 2.72 1.90
CA GLN A 8 -7.20 2.65 3.37
C GLN A 8 -5.83 2.57 4.05
N LEU A 9 -4.91 1.78 3.50
CA LEU A 9 -3.54 1.65 4.01
C LEU A 9 -2.75 2.96 3.89
N LEU A 10 -2.88 3.67 2.77
CA LEU A 10 -2.20 4.95 2.56
C LEU A 10 -2.79 6.07 3.45
N GLU A 11 -4.10 6.09 3.66
CA GLU A 11 -4.77 6.99 4.60
C GLU A 11 -4.30 6.76 6.05
N ALA A 12 -4.10 5.50 6.45
CA ALA A 12 -3.73 5.14 7.81
C ALA A 12 -2.32 5.58 8.22
N ILE A 13 -1.39 5.75 7.27
CA ILE A 13 0.00 6.13 7.57
C ILE A 13 0.14 7.65 7.84
N ASP A 14 -0.81 8.47 7.38
CA ASP A 14 -0.89 9.92 7.59
C ASP A 14 0.42 10.73 7.38
N THR A 15 1.21 10.37 6.37
CA THR A 15 2.37 11.16 5.95
C THR A 15 2.08 11.93 4.67
N GLU A 16 2.89 12.95 4.39
CA GLU A 16 2.84 13.68 3.13
C GLU A 16 3.04 12.75 1.92
N THR A 17 4.00 11.82 2.02
CA THR A 17 4.23 10.82 0.97
C THR A 17 3.02 9.90 0.76
N GLY A 18 2.41 9.42 1.85
CA GLY A 18 1.19 8.60 1.78
C GLY A 18 0.03 9.34 1.12
N ARG A 19 -0.17 10.62 1.46
CA ARG A 19 -1.20 11.48 0.84
C ARG A 19 -0.94 11.71 -0.66
N ASN A 20 0.31 11.91 -1.06
CA ASN A 20 0.67 12.06 -2.48
C ASN A 20 0.42 10.77 -3.26
N LEU A 21 0.84 9.62 -2.72
CA LEU A 21 0.59 8.31 -3.33
C LEU A 21 -0.92 7.99 -3.43
N LEU A 22 -1.69 8.38 -2.41
CA LEU A 22 -3.14 8.23 -2.41
C LEU A 22 -3.81 9.10 -3.48
N ALA A 23 -3.37 10.35 -3.63
CA ALA A 23 -3.87 11.25 -4.67
C ALA A 23 -3.60 10.68 -6.06
N ASP A 24 -2.39 10.16 -6.28
CA ASP A 24 -2.00 9.50 -7.53
C ASP A 24 -2.81 8.22 -7.79
N LEU A 25 -3.11 7.44 -6.75
CA LEU A 25 -3.92 6.22 -6.85
C LEU A 25 -5.39 6.52 -7.18
N ARG A 26 -5.90 7.66 -6.72
CA ARG A 26 -7.28 8.12 -6.99
C ARG A 26 -7.46 8.66 -8.39
N ASP A 27 -6.38 9.10 -9.04
CA ASP A 27 -6.38 9.57 -10.42
C ASP A 27 -6.18 8.40 -11.40
N PRO A 28 -7.19 8.02 -12.21
CA PRO A 28 -7.09 6.91 -13.15
C PRO A 28 -5.96 7.08 -14.17
N GLU A 29 -5.64 8.31 -14.58
CA GLU A 29 -4.61 8.60 -15.59
C GLU A 29 -3.19 8.41 -15.04
N ARG A 30 -3.03 8.44 -13.71
CA ARG A 30 -1.74 8.29 -13.03
C ARG A 30 -1.49 6.86 -12.55
N ARG A 31 -2.52 6.01 -12.60
CA ARG A 31 -2.41 4.57 -12.29
C ARG A 31 -1.47 3.91 -13.29
N SER A 32 -0.32 3.51 -12.77
CA SER A 32 0.74 2.89 -13.55
C SER A 32 1.40 1.78 -12.73
N PRO A 33 2.03 0.78 -13.37
CA PRO A 33 2.81 -0.24 -12.66
C PRO A 33 3.86 0.37 -11.72
N GLN A 34 4.46 1.50 -12.12
CA GLN A 34 5.44 2.23 -11.32
C GLN A 34 4.83 2.80 -10.05
N LEU A 35 3.60 3.33 -10.12
CA LEU A 35 2.88 3.82 -8.95
C LEU A 35 2.57 2.68 -7.97
N TYR A 36 2.07 1.54 -8.46
CA TYR A 36 1.80 0.38 -7.59
C TYR A 36 3.07 -0.15 -6.92
N ASN A 37 4.19 -0.20 -7.63
CA ASN A 37 5.48 -0.58 -7.06
C ASN A 37 5.95 0.42 -5.98
N ALA A 38 5.77 1.72 -6.21
CA ALA A 38 6.11 2.75 -5.24
C ALA A 38 5.24 2.63 -3.98
N ILE A 39 3.93 2.37 -4.14
CA ILE A 39 3.00 2.10 -3.04
C ILE A 39 3.44 0.87 -2.26
N GLY A 40 3.74 -0.25 -2.93
CA GLY A 40 4.21 -1.48 -2.27
C GLY A 40 5.47 -1.25 -1.43
N LYS A 41 6.50 -0.63 -2.01
CA LYS A 41 7.75 -0.28 -1.28
C LYS A 41 7.49 0.70 -0.14
N TYR A 42 6.53 1.61 -0.29
CA TYR A 42 6.16 2.56 0.76
C TYR A 42 5.46 1.86 1.93
N LEU A 43 4.48 1.01 1.65
CA LEU A 43 3.76 0.22 2.65
C LEU A 43 4.69 -0.74 3.40
N GLU A 44 5.61 -1.40 2.69
CA GLU A 44 6.59 -2.30 3.28
C GLU A 44 7.48 -1.60 4.32
N ARG A 45 7.94 -0.37 4.02
CA ARG A 45 8.71 0.45 4.99
C ARG A 45 7.90 0.85 6.21
N HIS A 46 6.58 0.98 6.07
CA HIS A 46 5.67 1.43 7.12
C HIS A 46 4.85 0.29 7.73
N LYS A 47 5.13 -0.97 7.36
CA LYS A 47 4.40 -2.15 7.85
C LYS A 47 4.35 -2.24 9.38
N PHE A 48 5.42 -1.81 10.05
CA PHE A 48 5.50 -1.77 11.50
C PHE A 48 4.69 -0.62 12.12
N ALA A 49 4.54 0.51 11.41
CA ALA A 49 3.66 1.60 11.83
C ALA A 49 2.18 1.18 11.67
N ILE A 50 1.85 0.53 10.54
CA ILE A 50 0.54 -0.05 10.27
C ILE A 50 0.19 -1.13 11.30
N ALA A 51 1.13 -2.03 11.63
CA ALA A 51 0.90 -3.08 12.62
C ALA A 51 0.63 -2.52 14.03
N LYS A 52 1.18 -1.34 14.36
CA LYS A 52 0.95 -0.64 15.63
C LYS A 52 -0.38 0.12 15.68
N LEU A 53 -1.06 0.32 14.55
CA LEU A 53 -2.35 1.02 14.47
C LEU A 53 -3.56 0.18 14.92
N LYS A 54 -3.39 -1.07 15.38
CA LYS A 54 -4.50 -1.84 15.98
C LYS A 54 -4.72 -1.43 17.44
N PRO A 55 -5.95 -1.01 17.83
CA PRO A 55 -7.12 -1.87 17.69
C PRO A 55 -8.38 -1.13 17.22
N ASP A 56 -8.70 -1.23 15.94
CA ASP A 56 -10.09 -1.29 15.46
C ASP A 56 -10.17 -2.53 14.56
N GLU A 57 -10.60 -3.63 15.17
CA GLU A 57 -10.25 -5.00 14.80
C GLU A 57 -10.79 -5.48 13.43
N GLY A 58 -11.73 -4.76 12.83
CA GLY A 58 -12.44 -5.24 11.63
C GLY A 58 -11.75 -4.97 10.30
N LEU A 59 -11.03 -3.85 10.15
CA LEU A 59 -10.57 -3.38 8.83
C LEU A 59 -9.08 -3.69 8.60
N LEU A 60 -8.25 -3.50 9.64
CA LEU A 60 -6.79 -3.60 9.55
C LEU A 60 -6.27 -5.04 9.69
N GLY A 61 -7.11 -5.99 10.12
CA GLY A 61 -6.79 -7.42 10.13
C GLY A 61 -6.63 -7.97 8.73
N ASP A 62 -7.65 -7.74 7.90
CA ASP A 62 -7.68 -8.20 6.52
C ASP A 62 -6.59 -7.51 5.67
N LEU A 63 -6.30 -6.24 5.96
CA LEU A 63 -5.25 -5.47 5.29
C LEU A 63 -3.84 -5.98 5.59
N ALA A 64 -3.55 -6.28 6.87
CA ALA A 64 -2.25 -6.83 7.26
C ALA A 64 -2.03 -8.24 6.69
N GLN A 65 -3.11 -9.01 6.58
CA GLN A 65 -3.09 -10.33 5.94
C GLN A 65 -2.86 -10.22 4.42
N ALA A 66 -3.56 -9.31 3.75
CA ALA A 66 -3.35 -9.06 2.32
C ALA A 66 -1.92 -8.58 2.01
N LEU A 67 -1.31 -7.78 2.89
CA LEU A 67 0.09 -7.34 2.73
C LEU A 67 1.08 -8.50 2.89
N ALA A 68 0.78 -9.49 3.74
CA ALA A 68 1.60 -10.69 3.91
C ALA A 68 1.48 -11.67 2.73
N GLU A 69 0.43 -11.56 1.93
CA GLU A 69 0.21 -12.34 0.72
C GLU A 69 0.78 -11.68 -0.54
N VAL A 70 1.23 -10.42 -0.46
CA VAL A 70 1.99 -9.80 -1.55
C VAL A 70 3.32 -10.54 -1.65
N PRO A 71 3.61 -11.24 -2.76
CA PRO A 71 4.91 -11.85 -2.95
C PRO A 71 5.97 -10.77 -2.87
N ASP A 72 7.05 -11.01 -2.12
CA ASP A 72 8.27 -10.20 -2.24
C ASP A 72 8.71 -10.29 -3.70
N LEU A 73 8.38 -9.27 -4.49
CA LEU A 73 8.97 -9.08 -5.81
C LEU A 73 10.42 -8.70 -5.56
N THR A 74 11.24 -9.73 -5.32
CA THR A 74 12.69 -9.59 -5.25
C THR A 74 13.13 -8.93 -6.54
N ASP A 75 14.01 -7.93 -6.44
CA ASP A 75 14.45 -7.09 -7.57
C ASP A 75 15.00 -7.92 -8.77
N ASP A 76 15.29 -9.21 -8.59
CA ASP A 76 15.67 -10.17 -9.63
C ASP A 76 14.59 -10.44 -10.71
N GLU A 77 13.29 -10.26 -10.42
CA GLU A 77 12.23 -10.47 -11.43
C GLU A 77 11.95 -9.23 -12.30
N LEU A 78 12.44 -8.05 -11.91
CA LEU A 78 12.23 -6.78 -12.62
C LEU A 78 13.20 -6.56 -13.81
N THR A 79 14.19 -7.44 -14.00
CA THR A 79 15.24 -7.28 -15.04
C THR A 79 15.20 -8.31 -16.17
N ARG A 80 14.25 -9.24 -16.17
CA ARG A 80 13.98 -10.13 -17.32
C ARG A 80 12.62 -9.86 -17.93
N HIS A 81 12.52 -8.84 -18.78
CA HIS A 81 11.64 -8.85 -19.95
C HIS A 81 12.06 -7.82 -20.99
#